data_AF-A0A7S1Y5X1-F1
#
_entry.id   AF-A0A7S1Y5X1-F1
#
_cell.length_a   1.000
_cell.length_b   1.000
_cell.length_c   1.000
_cell.angle_alpha   90.00
_cell.angle_beta   90.00
_cell.angle_gamma   90.00
#
_symmetry.space_group_name_H-M   'P 1'
#
loop_
_entity.id
_entity.type
_entity.pdbx_description
1 polymer ?
#
loop_
_entity_poly.entity_id
_entity_poly.type
_entity_poly.pdbx_seq_one_letter_code
_entity_poly.pdbx_strand_id
1 'polypeptide(L)'
;DPSFQDVELIIYTVDPPSDNYKEDLLKHVQSRFSIQIPSSLSLTFIHMNDYRHYLDHASSFSLVAESFGTMQLAWKCLQATTTVPDVWIDTTGCAFTYFVARVLAGSRVMAYVHYPTISTEMLQLVYERRPSYNHQATSLLKTYIK
;
A
#
# COMPACT_ATOMS: atom_id res chain seq x y z
N ASP A 1 3.55 29.82 -6.36
CA ASP A 1 2.14 29.73 -5.97
C ASP A 1 2.02 29.67 -4.46
N PRO A 2 1.29 30.61 -3.82
CA PRO A 2 1.13 30.66 -2.36
C PRO A 2 0.19 29.57 -1.79
N SER A 3 -0.35 28.66 -2.60
CA SER A 3 -1.44 27.75 -2.23
C SER A 3 -1.06 26.51 -1.40
N PHE A 4 0.22 26.20 -1.21
CA PHE A 4 0.66 24.96 -0.54
C PHE A 4 1.29 25.16 0.84
N GLN A 5 1.28 26.37 1.41
CA GLN A 5 1.91 26.64 2.70
C GLN A 5 1.27 25.87 3.87
N ASP A 6 0.02 25.44 3.72
CA ASP A 6 -0.73 24.74 4.78
C ASP A 6 -0.86 23.22 4.53
N VAL A 7 -0.12 22.65 3.57
CA VAL A 7 -0.20 21.22 3.23
C VAL A 7 1.13 20.53 3.52
N GLU A 8 1.10 19.57 4.45
CA GLU A 8 2.18 18.64 4.69
C GLU A 8 1.85 17.27 4.07
N LEU A 9 2.78 16.75 3.27
CA LEU A 9 2.68 15.40 2.72
C LEU A 9 3.66 14.48 3.44
N ILE A 10 3.09 13.50 4.14
CA ILE A 10 3.85 12.46 4.83
C ILE A 10 3.81 11.20 3.96
N ILE A 11 4.98 10.73 3.53
CA ILE A 11 5.14 9.56 2.68
C ILE A 11 5.71 8.43 3.54
N TYR A 12 4.90 7.39 3.74
CA TYR A 12 5.35 6.15 4.38
C TYR A 12 5.96 5.23 3.31
N THR A 13 7.19 4.78 3.54
CA THR A 13 7.87 3.85 2.62
C THR A 13 8.49 2.71 3.41
N VAL A 14 8.46 1.50 2.86
CA VAL A 14 9.19 0.34 3.41
C VAL A 14 10.61 0.23 2.86
N ASP A 15 10.99 1.14 1.95
CA ASP A 15 12.35 1.20 1.41
C ASP A 15 13.34 1.57 2.52
N PRO A 16 14.56 1.01 2.47
CA PRO A 16 15.62 1.40 3.40
C PRO A 16 15.95 2.90 3.26
N PRO A 17 16.23 3.59 4.36
CA PRO A 17 16.65 4.99 4.31
C PRO A 17 17.99 5.13 3.57
N SER A 18 18.14 6.25 2.87
CA SER A 18 19.36 6.63 2.15
C SER A 18 19.58 8.14 2.31
N ASP A 19 20.84 8.57 2.39
CA ASP A 19 21.20 9.97 2.62
C ASP A 19 20.60 10.92 1.56
N ASN A 20 20.48 10.46 0.31
CA ASN A 20 19.97 11.26 -0.82
C ASN A 20 18.54 10.86 -1.25
N TYR A 21 17.80 10.10 -0.43
CA TYR A 21 16.51 9.49 -0.82
C TYR A 21 15.52 10.49 -1.43
N LYS A 22 15.38 11.66 -0.79
CA LYS A 22 14.47 12.73 -1.26
C LYS A 22 14.89 13.30 -2.61
N GLU A 23 16.17 13.60 -2.80
CA GLU A 23 16.67 14.18 -4.05
C GLU A 23 16.54 13.19 -5.22
N ASP A 24 16.88 11.93 -4.96
CA ASP A 24 16.81 10.87 -5.96
C ASP A 24 15.37 10.61 -6.37
N LEU A 25 14.42 10.60 -5.41
CA LEU A 25 13.01 10.48 -5.69
C LEU A 25 12.49 11.66 -6.52
N LEU A 26 12.85 12.90 -6.18
CA LEU A 26 12.44 14.08 -6.94
C LEU A 26 12.96 14.06 -8.38
N LYS A 27 14.22 13.66 -8.60
CA LYS A 27 14.79 13.44 -9.94
C LYS A 27 14.04 12.33 -10.68
N HIS A 28 13.67 11.25 -9.99
CA HIS A 28 12.90 10.15 -10.58
C HIS A 28 11.51 10.62 -11.03
N VAL A 29 10.82 11.40 -10.20
CA VAL A 29 9.51 11.98 -10.53
C VAL A 29 9.61 12.91 -11.74
N GLN A 30 10.61 13.80 -11.76
CA GLN A 30 10.82 14.71 -12.87
C GLN A 30 11.14 13.96 -14.17
N SER A 31 12.02 12.96 -14.14
CA SER A 31 12.41 12.21 -15.34
C SER A 31 11.30 11.32 -15.90
N ARG A 32 10.47 10.71 -15.04
CA ARG A 32 9.39 9.79 -15.49
C ARG A 32 8.11 10.49 -15.86
N PHE A 33 7.74 11.52 -15.11
CA PHE A 33 6.44 12.17 -15.25
C PHE A 33 6.53 13.60 -15.75
N SER A 34 7.74 14.16 -15.91
CA SER A 34 7.94 15.58 -16.26
C SER A 34 7.26 16.55 -15.28
N ILE A 35 7.11 16.12 -14.02
CA ILE A 35 6.52 16.91 -12.93
C ILE A 35 7.63 17.43 -12.04
N GLN A 36 7.63 18.75 -11.78
CA GLN A 36 8.50 19.38 -10.79
C GLN A 36 7.72 19.62 -9.51
N ILE A 37 8.16 19.01 -8.41
CA ILE A 37 7.54 19.24 -7.11
C ILE A 37 8.08 20.56 -6.53
N PRO A 38 7.22 21.52 -6.20
CA PRO A 38 7.66 22.81 -5.69
C PRO A 38 8.33 22.67 -4.32
N SER A 39 9.44 23.37 -4.10
CA SER A 39 10.18 23.36 -2.83
C SER A 39 9.39 23.91 -1.64
N SER A 40 8.29 24.61 -1.89
CA SER A 40 7.37 25.12 -0.87
C SER A 40 6.48 24.04 -0.25
N LEU A 41 6.37 22.85 -0.87
CA LEU A 41 5.59 21.74 -0.33
C LEU A 41 6.42 20.99 0.72
N SER A 42 5.89 20.89 1.95
CA SER A 42 6.53 20.11 2.99
C SER A 42 6.39 18.61 2.68
N LEU A 43 7.52 17.95 2.46
CA LEU A 43 7.62 16.51 2.20
C LEU A 43 8.41 15.85 3.32
N THR A 44 7.71 15.02 4.10
CA THR A 44 8.27 14.22 5.19
C THR A 44 8.24 12.74 4.81
N PHE A 45 9.38 12.06 4.91
CA PHE A 45 9.47 10.62 4.65
C PHE A 45 9.60 9.87 5.97
N ILE A 46 8.77 8.84 6.14
CA ILE A 46 8.85 7.96 7.30
C ILE A 46 9.13 6.55 6.81
N HIS A 47 10.32 6.06 7.13
CA HIS A 47 10.79 4.74 6.74
C HIS A 47 10.25 3.67 7.71
N MET A 48 9.54 2.70 7.15
CA MET A 48 8.90 1.56 7.80
C MET A 48 9.63 0.25 7.45
N ASN A 49 10.92 0.31 7.09
CA ASN A 49 11.69 -0.86 6.64
C ASN A 49 11.70 -1.99 7.67
N ASP A 50 11.72 -1.68 8.97
CA ASP A 50 11.66 -2.69 10.05
C ASP A 50 10.34 -3.47 10.05
N TYR A 51 9.27 -2.88 9.51
CA TYR A 51 7.94 -3.46 9.41
C TYR A 51 7.66 -4.09 8.03
N ARG A 52 8.67 -4.18 7.16
CA ARG A 52 8.55 -4.78 5.82
C ARG A 52 8.00 -6.21 5.85
N HIS A 53 8.31 -6.95 6.91
CA HIS A 53 7.84 -8.33 7.10
C HIS A 53 6.32 -8.48 7.14
N TYR A 54 5.56 -7.40 7.42
CA TYR A 54 4.10 -7.42 7.32
C TYR A 54 3.57 -7.54 5.88
N LEU A 55 4.43 -7.33 4.88
CA LEU A 55 4.10 -7.47 3.46
C LEU A 55 4.59 -8.80 2.87
N ASP A 56 5.20 -9.67 3.67
CA ASP A 56 5.71 -10.95 3.20
C ASP A 56 4.56 -11.90 2.83
N HIS A 57 4.78 -12.71 1.80
CA HIS A 57 3.80 -13.68 1.33
C HIS A 57 3.56 -14.79 2.34
N ALA A 58 2.29 -15.03 2.68
CA ALA A 58 1.90 -16.12 3.56
C ALA A 58 1.65 -17.41 2.77
N SER A 59 2.15 -18.54 3.29
CA SER A 59 2.07 -19.85 2.63
C SER A 59 0.68 -20.50 2.64
N SER A 60 -0.24 -19.99 3.46
CA SER A 60 -1.63 -20.47 3.59
C SER A 60 -2.53 -19.30 3.99
N PHE A 61 -3.76 -19.26 3.45
CA PHE A 61 -4.68 -18.12 3.61
C PHE A 61 -4.08 -16.78 3.18
N SER A 62 -3.25 -16.79 2.12
CA SER A 62 -2.42 -15.66 1.69
C SER A 62 -3.18 -14.35 1.70
N LEU A 63 -4.35 -14.28 1.05
CA LEU A 63 -5.15 -13.06 1.00
C LEU A 63 -5.54 -12.52 2.39
N VAL A 64 -5.97 -13.38 3.32
CA VAL A 64 -6.39 -12.92 4.67
C VAL A 64 -5.17 -12.53 5.49
N ALA A 65 -4.11 -13.33 5.45
CA ALA A 65 -2.88 -13.06 6.19
C ALA A 65 -2.16 -11.80 5.70
N GLU A 66 -2.02 -11.64 4.39
CA GLU A 66 -1.45 -10.45 3.74
C GLU A 66 -2.32 -9.23 4.02
N SER A 67 -3.65 -9.36 3.93
CA SER A 67 -4.58 -8.29 4.30
C SER A 67 -4.39 -7.87 5.76
N PHE A 68 -4.26 -8.82 6.68
CA PHE A 68 -4.02 -8.52 8.08
C PHE A 68 -2.66 -7.86 8.31
N GLY A 69 -1.60 -8.32 7.64
CA GLY A 69 -0.28 -7.69 7.67
C GLY A 69 -0.34 -6.22 7.23
N THR A 70 -1.06 -5.92 6.14
CA THR A 70 -1.24 -4.53 5.67
C THR A 70 -1.98 -3.66 6.67
N MET A 71 -2.95 -4.22 7.42
CA MET A 71 -3.62 -3.51 8.52
C MET A 71 -2.64 -3.19 9.66
N GLN A 72 -1.80 -4.16 10.04
CA GLN A 72 -0.78 -3.95 11.08
C GLN A 72 0.22 -2.88 10.67
N LEU A 73 0.67 -2.89 9.42
CA LEU A 73 1.56 -1.88 8.88
C LEU A 73 0.91 -0.49 8.88
N ALA A 74 -0.33 -0.37 8.39
CA ALA A 74 -1.07 0.91 8.41
C ALA A 74 -1.23 1.46 9.83
N TRP A 75 -1.47 0.59 10.81
CA TRP A 75 -1.53 0.98 12.21
C TRP A 75 -0.18 1.50 12.72
N LYS A 76 0.93 0.86 12.35
CA LYS A 76 2.28 1.35 12.68
C LYS A 76 2.60 2.70 12.04
N CYS A 77 2.18 2.94 10.81
CA CYS A 77 2.30 4.24 10.17
C CYS A 77 1.58 5.35 10.96
N LEU A 78 0.34 5.07 11.39
CA LEU A 78 -0.43 6.01 12.22
C LEU A 78 0.20 6.24 13.60
N GLN A 79 0.81 5.20 14.20
CA GLN A 79 1.55 5.35 15.47
C GLN A 79 2.87 6.13 15.32
N ALA A 80 3.48 6.11 14.14
CA ALA A 80 4.74 6.80 13.87
C ALA A 80 4.56 8.32 13.72
N THR A 81 3.32 8.78 13.54
CA THR A 81 2.97 10.20 13.48
C THR A 81 2.26 10.65 14.75
N THR A 82 2.60 11.85 15.21
CA THR A 82 1.94 12.46 16.39
C THR A 82 0.51 12.91 16.05
N THR A 83 0.24 13.17 14.77
CA THR A 83 -1.01 13.76 14.28
C THR A 83 -1.72 12.78 13.36
N VAL A 84 -3.02 12.64 13.54
CA VAL A 84 -3.88 11.87 12.62
C VAL A 84 -3.94 12.60 11.27
N PRO A 85 -3.71 11.92 10.14
CA PRO A 85 -3.80 12.55 8.83
C PRO A 85 -5.25 12.91 8.50
N ASP A 86 -5.48 14.09 7.92
CA ASP A 86 -6.80 14.49 7.42
C ASP A 86 -7.27 13.58 6.27
N VAL A 87 -6.33 13.24 5.38
CA VAL A 87 -6.55 12.36 4.23
C VAL A 87 -5.46 11.30 4.20
N TRP A 88 -5.88 10.04 4.34
CA TRP A 88 -5.07 8.85 4.13
C TRP A 88 -5.11 8.46 2.65
N ILE A 89 -3.95 8.45 1.99
CA ILE A 89 -3.82 8.08 0.58
C ILE A 89 -3.14 6.72 0.49
N ASP A 90 -3.84 5.71 -0.01
CA ASP A 90 -3.25 4.38 -0.25
C ASP A 90 -2.90 4.18 -1.72
N THR A 91 -1.63 3.88 -1.97
CA THR A 91 -1.09 3.56 -3.30
C THR A 91 -0.75 2.08 -3.48
N THR A 92 -0.83 1.29 -2.41
CA THR A 92 -0.43 -0.13 -2.42
C THR A 92 -1.51 -1.05 -2.99
N GLY A 93 -2.75 -0.56 -3.07
CA GLY A 93 -3.90 -1.36 -3.50
C GLY A 93 -4.45 -2.29 -2.42
N CYS A 94 -4.02 -2.12 -1.16
CA CYS A 94 -4.45 -2.95 -0.04
C CYS A 94 -5.64 -2.29 0.68
N ALA A 95 -6.86 -2.67 0.28
CA ALA A 95 -8.10 -2.05 0.77
C ALA A 95 -8.31 -2.14 2.30
N PHE A 96 -7.67 -3.11 2.96
CA PHE A 96 -7.81 -3.30 4.40
C PHE A 96 -7.14 -2.20 5.24
N THR A 97 -6.18 -1.47 4.66
CA THR A 97 -5.60 -0.28 5.30
C THR A 97 -6.67 0.80 5.55
N TYR A 98 -7.76 0.83 4.77
CA TYR A 98 -8.84 1.81 4.87
C TYR A 98 -9.63 1.63 6.15
N PHE A 99 -9.80 0.38 6.58
CA PHE A 99 -10.45 0.08 7.85
C PHE A 99 -9.68 0.73 8.99
N VAL A 100 -8.35 0.56 9.01
CA VAL A 100 -7.48 1.15 10.03
C VAL A 100 -7.55 2.68 9.97
N ALA A 101 -7.35 3.29 8.80
CA ALA A 101 -7.35 4.73 8.64
C ALA A 101 -8.72 5.37 8.95
N ARG A 102 -9.82 4.80 8.44
CA ARG A 102 -11.16 5.39 8.58
C ARG A 102 -11.80 5.10 9.94
N VAL A 103 -11.68 3.87 10.43
CA VAL A 103 -12.39 3.43 11.64
C VAL A 103 -11.58 3.73 12.89
N LEU A 104 -10.26 3.52 12.87
CA LEU A 104 -9.43 3.72 14.05
C LEU A 104 -8.89 5.15 14.16
N ALA A 105 -8.50 5.76 13.04
CA ALA A 105 -7.97 7.12 13.04
C ALA A 105 -9.01 8.19 12.64
N GLY A 106 -10.12 7.83 11.99
CA GLY A 106 -11.15 8.79 11.59
C GLY A 106 -10.83 9.57 10.30
N SER A 107 -9.70 9.31 9.66
CA SER A 107 -9.22 9.99 8.45
C SER A 107 -10.16 9.77 7.26
N ARG A 108 -10.18 10.72 6.31
CA ARG A 108 -10.77 10.46 4.98
C ARG A 108 -9.82 9.56 4.21
N VAL A 109 -10.34 8.65 3.40
CA VAL A 109 -9.51 7.70 2.64
C VAL A 109 -9.62 8.00 1.15
N MET A 110 -8.48 8.10 0.49
CA MET A 110 -8.34 8.14 -0.95
C MET A 110 -7.50 6.95 -1.40
N ALA A 111 -7.97 6.22 -2.41
CA ALA A 111 -7.33 5.00 -2.87
C ALA A 111 -6.92 5.13 -4.33
N TYR A 112 -5.66 4.80 -4.63
CA TYR A 112 -5.22 4.51 -5.98
C TYR A 112 -5.44 3.02 -6.24
N VAL A 113 -6.54 2.71 -6.95
CA VAL A 113 -6.92 1.33 -7.26
C VAL A 113 -6.41 0.98 -8.65
N HIS A 114 -5.45 0.05 -8.72
CA HIS A 114 -5.13 -0.60 -9.98
C HIS A 114 -6.18 -1.69 -10.25
N TYR A 115 -6.77 -1.70 -11.46
CA TYR A 115 -7.71 -2.74 -11.87
C TYR A 115 -6.95 -3.85 -12.61
N PRO A 116 -6.51 -4.93 -11.94
CA PRO A 116 -5.94 -6.08 -12.64
C PRO A 116 -7.05 -6.71 -13.49
N THR A 117 -6.80 -6.81 -14.79
CA THR A 117 -7.74 -7.50 -15.69
C THR A 117 -7.58 -9.00 -15.46
N ILE A 118 -8.53 -9.62 -14.77
CA ILE A 118 -8.56 -11.08 -14.58
C ILE A 118 -8.93 -11.74 -15.92
N SER A 119 -7.98 -12.45 -16.52
CA SER A 119 -8.19 -13.22 -17.75
C SER A 119 -9.05 -14.47 -17.51
N THR A 120 -9.72 -14.92 -18.56
CA THR A 120 -10.47 -16.18 -18.57
C THR A 120 -9.59 -17.40 -18.23
N GLU A 121 -8.30 -17.36 -18.61
CA GLU A 121 -7.34 -18.40 -18.26
C GLU A 121 -7.08 -18.47 -16.74
N MET A 122 -6.97 -17.32 -16.06
CA MET A 122 -6.83 -17.30 -14.60
C MET A 122 -8.06 -17.90 -13.89
N LEU A 123 -9.27 -17.67 -14.43
CA LEU A 123 -10.49 -18.31 -13.92
C LEU A 123 -10.49 -19.83 -14.17
N GLN A 124 -10.02 -20.27 -15.34
CA GLN A 124 -9.94 -21.68 -15.69
C GLN A 124 -8.95 -22.43 -14.79
N LEU A 125 -7.81 -21.82 -14.44
CA LEU A 125 -6.85 -22.40 -13.48
C LEU A 125 -7.46 -22.66 -12.10
N VAL A 126 -8.32 -21.75 -11.62
CA VAL A 126 -9.05 -21.92 -10.35
C VAL A 126 -10.09 -23.04 -10.48
N TYR A 127 -10.85 -23.08 -11.57
CA TYR A 127 -11.85 -24.14 -11.81
C TYR A 127 -11.20 -25.53 -11.87
N GLU A 128 -10.08 -25.64 -12.56
CA GLU A 128 -9.31 -26.87 -12.73
C GLU A 128 -8.45 -27.22 -11.50
N ARG A 129 -8.41 -26.35 -10.48
CA ARG A 129 -7.61 -26.50 -9.25
C ARG A 129 -6.14 -26.77 -9.53
N ARG A 130 -5.61 -26.17 -10.59
CA ARG A 130 -4.18 -26.31 -10.90
C ARG A 130 -3.40 -25.52 -9.84
N PRO A 131 -2.40 -26.13 -9.18
CA PRO A 131 -1.53 -25.39 -8.28
C PRO A 131 -0.84 -24.27 -9.06
N SER A 132 -0.93 -23.06 -8.53
CA SER A 132 -0.37 -21.84 -9.10
C SER A 132 0.03 -20.90 -7.97
N TYR A 133 0.45 -19.67 -8.27
CA TYR A 133 1.03 -18.71 -7.33
C TYR A 133 0.25 -18.55 -6.01
N ASN A 134 -1.09 -18.61 -6.04
CA ASN A 134 -1.95 -18.37 -4.88
C ASN A 134 -2.65 -19.62 -4.32
N HIS A 135 -2.45 -20.81 -4.90
CA HIS A 135 -3.15 -22.03 -4.47
C HIS A 135 -2.21 -23.24 -4.40
N GLN A 136 -2.16 -23.86 -3.23
CA GLN A 136 -1.63 -25.22 -3.08
C GLN A 136 -2.68 -26.24 -3.55
N ALA A 137 -2.22 -27.32 -4.19
CA ALA A 137 -3.10 -28.38 -4.74
C ALA A 137 -3.99 -29.08 -3.69
N THR A 138 -3.71 -28.89 -2.40
CA THR A 138 -4.30 -29.60 -1.26
C THR A 138 -5.31 -28.77 -0.44
N SER A 139 -5.76 -27.61 -0.91
CA SER A 139 -6.78 -26.81 -0.21
C SER A 139 -8.08 -27.61 0.03
N LEU A 140 -8.49 -27.75 1.29
CA LEU A 140 -9.75 -28.38 1.69
C LEU A 140 -10.98 -27.46 1.48
N LEU A 141 -10.76 -26.18 1.20
CA LEU A 141 -11.80 -25.18 0.99
C LEU A 141 -12.35 -25.24 -0.44
N LYS A 142 -13.63 -25.59 -0.57
CA LYS A 142 -14.38 -25.51 -1.84
C LYS A 142 -15.06 -24.16 -1.94
N THR A 143 -14.49 -23.26 -2.74
CA THR A 143 -15.13 -21.98 -3.09
C THR A 143 -15.98 -22.16 -4.33
N TYR A 144 -17.29 -21.90 -4.24
CA TYR A 144 -18.18 -21.85 -5.38
C TYR A 144 -18.37 -20.38 -5.76
N ILE A 145 -18.00 -20.03 -6.99
CA ILE A 145 -18.31 -18.73 -7.58
C ILE A 145 -19.49 -18.98 -8.53
N LYS A 146 -20.55 -18.18 -8.39
CA LYS A 146 -21.74 -18.24 -9.23
C LYS A 146 -21.66 -17.20 -10.34
#